data_AF-M5V1M0-F1
#
_entry.id   AF-M5V1M0-F1
#
_cell.length_a   1.000
_cell.length_b   1.000
_cell.length_c   1.000
_cell.angle_alpha   90.00
_cell.angle_beta   90.00
_cell.angle_gamma   90.00
#
_symmetry.space_group_name_H-M   'P 1'
#
loop_
_entity.id
_entity.type
_entity.pdbx_description
1 polymer ?
#
loop_
_entity_poly.entity_id
_entity_poly.type
_entity_poly.pdbx_seq_one_letter_code
_entity_poly.pdbx_strand_id
1 'polypeptide(L)'
;MQDKPTSADLLEAIQDFLMKEVLPQFKDKELLSYKTLVSWNMLGVVSREIRSGEEALDKELGRLVELLDKSSVFPSTLNEKKKLAHDWNMELLDRIRKEKLSSENSRYWNHVKETVKEKVEITNPRFASER
;
A
#
# COMPACT_ATOMS: atom_id res chain seq x y z
N MET A 1 24.69 -6.73 -13.91
CA MET A 1 24.02 -6.69 -12.60
C MET A 1 24.64 -5.52 -11.87
N GLN A 2 23.88 -4.46 -11.59
CA GLN A 2 24.45 -3.26 -10.95
C GLN A 2 24.26 -3.42 -9.44
N ASP A 3 25.37 -3.58 -8.70
CA ASP A 3 25.41 -3.78 -7.23
C ASP A 3 25.05 -2.51 -6.44
N LYS A 4 23.98 -1.82 -6.84
CA LYS A 4 23.53 -0.60 -6.16
C LYS A 4 22.37 -0.94 -5.22
N PRO A 5 22.37 -0.40 -3.99
CA PRO A 5 21.24 -0.53 -3.10
C PRO A 5 19.98 0.06 -3.75
N THR A 6 18.85 -0.61 -3.57
CA THR A 6 17.56 -0.13 -4.04
C THR A 6 17.09 1.06 -3.19
N SER A 7 16.09 1.81 -3.66
CA SER A 7 15.47 2.86 -2.85
C SER A 7 14.95 2.33 -1.51
N ALA A 8 14.41 1.11 -1.47
CA ALA A 8 13.94 0.48 -0.25
C ALA A 8 15.10 0.21 0.73
N ASP A 9 16.23 -0.29 0.23
CA ASP A 9 17.43 -0.55 1.06
C ASP A 9 18.01 0.76 1.62
N LEU A 10 17.99 1.85 0.84
CA LEU A 10 18.41 3.17 1.29
C LEU A 10 17.50 3.72 2.40
N LEU A 11 16.18 3.57 2.27
CA LEU A 11 15.20 3.99 3.29
C LEU A 11 15.35 3.20 4.59
N GLU A 12 15.70 1.91 4.50
CA GLU A 12 15.98 1.06 5.66
C GLU A 12 17.27 1.47 6.36
N ALA A 13 18.34 1.78 5.61
CA ALA A 13 19.57 2.30 6.19
C ALA A 13 19.35 3.62 6.95
N ILE A 14 18.51 4.52 6.42
CA ILE A 14 18.14 5.78 7.10
C ILE A 14 17.34 5.49 8.36
N GLN A 15 16.39 4.55 8.33
CA GLN A 15 15.64 4.13 9.52
C GLN A 15 16.58 3.63 10.63
N ASP A 16 17.55 2.80 10.27
CA ASP A 16 18.55 2.28 11.19
C ASP A 16 19.37 3.40 11.83
N PHE A 17 19.84 4.37 11.03
CA PHE A 17 20.53 5.56 11.52
C PHE A 17 19.66 6.37 12.49
N LEU A 18 18.40 6.62 12.14
CA LEU A 18 17.48 7.37 13.00
C LEU A 18 17.30 6.70 14.37
N MET A 19 17.20 5.37 14.41
CA MET A 19 16.98 4.63 15.66
C MET A 19 18.25 4.43 16.47
N LYS A 20 19.37 4.10 15.82
CA LYS A 20 20.63 3.71 16.49
C LYS A 20 21.47 4.91 16.86
N GLU A 21 21.44 5.98 16.07
CA GLU A 21 22.35 7.12 16.25
C GLU A 21 21.61 8.41 16.63
N VAL A 22 20.46 8.70 16.01
CA VAL A 22 19.76 9.99 16.23
C VAL A 22 18.89 9.97 17.48
N LEU A 23 17.96 9.01 17.60
CA LEU A 23 17.02 8.94 18.73
C LEU A 23 17.71 8.95 20.10
N PRO A 24 18.85 8.26 20.33
CA PRO A 24 19.55 8.31 21.61
C PRO A 24 20.06 9.70 22.02
N GLN A 25 20.21 10.64 21.07
CA GLN A 25 20.63 12.02 21.35
C GLN A 25 19.47 12.90 21.88
N PHE A 26 18.22 12.41 21.80
CA PHE A 26 17.03 13.16 22.16
C PHE A 26 16.31 12.65 23.42
N LYS A 27 17.00 11.85 24.26
CA LYS A 27 16.42 11.22 25.47
C LYS A 27 15.64 12.21 26.36
N ASP A 28 16.15 13.43 26.53
CA ASP A 28 15.52 14.46 27.37
C ASP A 28 14.68 15.48 26.56
N LYS A 29 14.50 15.25 25.26
CA LYS A 29 13.81 16.15 24.33
C LYS A 29 12.61 15.44 23.71
N GLU A 30 11.52 15.38 24.47
CA GLU A 30 10.30 14.64 24.12
C GLU A 30 9.80 14.94 22.68
N LEU A 31 9.65 16.23 22.34
CA LEU A 31 9.17 16.62 21.00
C LEU A 31 10.09 16.14 19.86
N LEU A 32 11.42 16.15 20.07
CA LEU A 32 12.35 15.68 19.04
C LEU A 32 12.35 14.15 18.96
N SER A 33 12.32 13.46 20.10
CA SER A 33 12.16 12.00 20.14
C SER A 33 10.90 11.55 19.41
N TYR A 34 9.77 12.21 19.66
CA TYR A 34 8.52 11.95 18.96
C TYR A 34 8.66 12.14 17.44
N LYS A 35 9.21 13.29 16.99
CA LYS A 35 9.40 13.55 15.55
C LYS A 35 10.31 12.51 14.89
N THR A 36 11.38 12.07 15.57
CA THR A 36 12.26 11.01 15.06
C THR A 36 11.52 9.68 14.88
N LEU A 37 10.69 9.29 15.85
CA LEU A 37 9.87 8.07 15.74
C LEU A 37 8.85 8.15 14.60
N VAL A 38 8.21 9.31 14.43
CA VAL A 38 7.28 9.55 13.30
C VAL A 38 8.01 9.45 11.97
N SER A 39 9.17 10.10 11.83
CA SER A 39 9.98 10.03 10.61
C SER A 39 10.43 8.60 10.32
N TRP A 40 10.91 7.87 11.33
CA TRP A 40 11.26 6.45 11.21
C TRP A 40 10.09 5.61 10.69
N ASN A 41 8.89 5.80 11.28
CA ASN A 41 7.69 5.09 10.88
C ASN A 41 7.29 5.40 9.42
N MET A 42 7.29 6.68 9.03
CA MET A 42 6.97 7.11 7.67
C MET A 42 7.92 6.51 6.63
N LEU A 43 9.22 6.47 6.90
CA LEU A 43 10.19 5.81 6.03
C LEU A 43 9.89 4.30 5.91
N GLY A 44 9.48 3.67 7.01
CA GLY A 44 9.05 2.27 7.02
C GLY A 44 7.84 2.02 6.13
N VAL A 45 6.85 2.92 6.15
CA VAL A 45 5.66 2.85 5.27
C VAL A 45 6.08 2.95 3.81
N VAL A 46 6.91 3.93 3.46
CA VAL A 46 7.36 4.14 2.08
C VAL A 46 8.19 2.94 1.57
N SER A 47 9.06 2.37 2.40
CA SER A 47 9.83 1.17 2.02
C SER A 47 8.90 -0.01 1.69
N ARG A 48 7.88 -0.25 2.53
CA ARG A 48 6.87 -1.31 2.28
C ARG A 48 6.04 -1.04 1.03
N GLU A 49 5.66 0.21 0.78
CA GLU A 49 4.94 0.58 -0.45
C GLU A 49 5.79 0.29 -1.70
N ILE A 50 7.10 0.57 -1.66
CA ILE A 50 8.01 0.24 -2.77
C ILE A 50 8.13 -1.27 -2.95
N ARG A 51 8.24 -2.05 -1.86
CA ARG A 51 8.45 -3.51 -1.94
C ARG A 51 7.20 -4.28 -2.36
N SER A 52 6.01 -3.87 -1.90
CA SER A 52 4.78 -4.67 -2.00
C SER A 52 3.61 -3.94 -2.66
N GLY A 53 3.73 -2.63 -2.93
CA GLY A 53 2.63 -1.84 -3.48
C GLY A 53 2.24 -2.23 -4.89
N GLU A 54 3.20 -2.63 -5.73
CA GLU A 54 2.90 -3.12 -7.08
C GLU A 54 2.18 -4.48 -7.06
N GLU A 55 2.60 -5.40 -6.19
CA GLU A 55 1.93 -6.70 -6.04
C GLU A 55 0.49 -6.54 -5.54
N ALA A 56 0.25 -5.66 -4.57
CA ALA A 56 -1.09 -5.33 -4.10
C ALA A 56 -1.96 -4.72 -5.21
N LEU A 57 -1.38 -3.85 -6.03
CA LEU A 57 -2.07 -3.25 -7.18
C LEU A 57 -2.41 -4.28 -8.26
N ASP A 58 -1.53 -5.23 -8.53
CA ASP A 58 -1.77 -6.31 -9.49
C ASP A 58 -2.92 -7.23 -9.01
N LYS A 59 -2.99 -7.53 -7.70
CA LYS A 59 -4.11 -8.26 -7.10
C LYS A 59 -5.43 -7.49 -7.22
N GLU A 60 -5.41 -6.18 -6.97
CA GLU A 60 -6.57 -5.30 -7.13
C GLU A 60 -7.08 -5.30 -8.57
N LEU A 61 -6.18 -5.14 -9.55
CA LEU A 61 -6.52 -5.19 -10.98
C LEU A 61 -7.08 -6.55 -11.40
N GLY A 62 -6.51 -7.66 -10.90
CA GLY A 62 -7.03 -9.00 -11.15
C GLY A 62 -8.49 -9.18 -10.70
N ARG A 63 -8.82 -8.69 -9.49
CA ARG A 63 -10.22 -8.72 -8.99
C ARG A 63 -11.14 -7.82 -9.81
N LEU A 64 -10.66 -6.65 -10.24
CA LEU A 64 -11.45 -5.73 -11.07
C LEU A 64 -11.77 -6.31 -12.45
N VAL A 65 -10.85 -7.09 -13.05
CA VAL A 65 -11.11 -7.82 -14.30
C VAL A 65 -12.34 -8.73 -14.18
N GLU A 66 -12.43 -9.51 -13.10
CA GLU A 66 -13.55 -10.42 -12.87
C GLU A 66 -14.87 -9.69 -12.55
N LEU A 67 -14.80 -8.53 -11.88
CA LEU A 67 -15.99 -7.78 -11.48
C LEU A 67 -16.60 -6.94 -12.60
N LEU A 68 -15.78 -6.50 -13.55
CA LEU A 68 -16.16 -5.62 -14.65
C LEU A 68 -16.11 -6.30 -16.02
N ASP A 69 -15.81 -7.60 -16.06
CA ASP A 69 -15.69 -8.40 -17.29
C ASP A 69 -14.72 -7.77 -18.30
N LYS A 70 -13.56 -7.29 -17.82
CA LYS A 70 -12.53 -6.61 -18.63
C LYS A 70 -11.49 -7.58 -19.20
N SER A 71 -10.65 -7.06 -20.09
CA SER A 71 -9.46 -7.80 -20.57
C SER A 71 -8.36 -7.82 -19.51
N SER A 72 -7.68 -8.96 -19.37
CA SER A 72 -6.54 -9.15 -18.45
C SER A 72 -5.21 -8.62 -19.01
N VAL A 73 -5.26 -7.54 -19.79
CA VAL A 73 -4.08 -6.88 -20.36
C VAL A 73 -3.78 -5.64 -19.54
N PHE A 74 -2.65 -5.68 -18.83
CA PHE A 74 -2.23 -4.59 -17.94
C PHE A 74 -1.07 -3.80 -18.54
N PRO A 75 -1.01 -2.49 -18.28
CA PRO A 75 0.13 -1.67 -18.67
C PRO A 75 1.40 -2.08 -17.91
N SER A 76 2.56 -1.75 -18.48
CA SER A 76 3.87 -2.15 -17.96
C SER A 76 4.40 -1.23 -16.87
N THR A 77 3.90 0.00 -16.76
CA THR A 77 4.37 0.96 -15.76
C THR A 77 3.46 1.03 -14.54
N LEU A 78 4.06 1.20 -13.36
CA LEU A 78 3.32 1.35 -12.11
C LEU A 78 2.32 2.53 -12.15
N ASN A 79 2.70 3.65 -12.77
CA ASN A 79 1.84 4.83 -12.83
C ASN A 79 0.60 4.60 -13.69
N GLU A 80 0.76 3.89 -14.82
CA GLU A 80 -0.38 3.51 -15.67
C GLU A 80 -1.27 2.47 -14.99
N LYS A 81 -0.69 1.49 -14.27
CA LYS A 81 -1.47 0.54 -13.45
C LYS A 81 -2.30 1.28 -12.40
N LYS A 82 -1.71 2.27 -11.71
CA LYS A 82 -2.42 3.10 -10.70
C LYS A 82 -3.59 3.85 -11.32
N LYS A 83 -3.39 4.45 -12.50
CA LYS A 83 -4.44 5.13 -13.25
C LYS A 83 -5.55 4.18 -13.68
N LEU A 84 -5.20 3.02 -14.23
CA LEU A 84 -6.16 2.01 -14.66
C LEU A 84 -7.02 1.50 -13.50
N ALA A 85 -6.40 1.18 -12.35
CA ALA A 85 -7.12 0.76 -11.16
C ALA A 85 -8.06 1.85 -10.66
N HIS A 86 -7.65 3.12 -10.71
CA HIS A 86 -8.52 4.24 -10.35
C HIS A 86 -9.75 4.32 -11.28
N ASP A 87 -9.54 4.31 -12.59
CA ASP A 87 -10.60 4.41 -13.59
C ASP A 87 -11.61 3.26 -13.44
N TRP A 88 -11.12 2.03 -13.24
CA TRP A 88 -11.97 0.86 -13.04
C TRP A 88 -12.71 0.86 -11.70
N ASN A 89 -12.11 1.35 -10.61
CA ASN A 89 -12.84 1.53 -9.36
C ASN A 89 -13.97 2.56 -9.50
N MET A 90 -13.77 3.62 -10.29
CA MET A 90 -14.83 4.59 -10.58
C MET A 90 -15.97 3.98 -11.39
N GLU A 91 -15.66 3.12 -12.37
CA GLU A 91 -16.66 2.35 -13.10
C GLU A 91 -17.42 1.37 -12.19
N LEU A 92 -16.69 0.65 -11.32
CA LEU A 92 -17.28 -0.28 -10.35
C LEU A 92 -18.22 0.44 -9.38
N LEU A 93 -17.82 1.62 -8.89
CA LEU A 93 -18.65 2.47 -8.02
C LEU A 93 -19.97 2.84 -8.70
N ASP A 94 -19.92 3.28 -9.96
CA ASP A 94 -21.11 3.63 -10.73
C ASP A 94 -22.04 2.43 -10.94
N ARG A 95 -21.47 1.26 -11.27
CA ARG A 95 -22.19 0.00 -11.41
C ARG A 95 -22.90 -0.39 -10.11
N ILE A 96 -22.18 -0.39 -8.98
CA ILE A 96 -22.74 -0.72 -7.66
C ILE A 96 -23.91 0.22 -7.31
N ARG A 97 -23.78 1.52 -7.59
CA ARG A 97 -24.83 2.51 -7.32
C ARG A 97 -26.07 2.30 -8.19
N LYS A 98 -25.90 2.07 -9.50
CA LYS A 98 -26.99 1.88 -10.46
C LYS A 98 -27.76 0.59 -10.22
N GLU A 99 -27.03 -0.51 -10.01
CA GLU A 99 -27.60 -1.85 -9.87
C GLU A 99 -27.95 -2.19 -8.41
N LYS A 100 -27.68 -1.29 -7.44
CA LYS A 100 -27.91 -1.48 -5.99
C LYS A 100 -27.28 -2.76 -5.43
N LEU A 101 -26.03 -3.02 -5.83
CA LEU A 101 -25.30 -4.27 -5.53
C LEU A 101 -24.59 -4.27 -4.17
N SER A 102 -24.97 -3.39 -3.26
CA SER A 102 -24.26 -3.13 -2.00
C SER A 102 -24.60 -4.12 -0.87
N SER A 103 -24.89 -5.38 -1.18
CA SER A 103 -25.20 -6.37 -0.14
C SER A 103 -23.91 -6.85 0.56
N GLU A 104 -24.02 -7.10 1.87
CA GLU A 104 -22.97 -7.76 2.64
C GLU A 104 -22.62 -9.13 2.05
N ASN A 105 -21.34 -9.50 2.11
CA ASN A 105 -20.80 -10.75 1.55
C ASN A 105 -20.95 -10.90 0.02
N SER A 106 -21.30 -9.85 -0.71
CA SER A 106 -21.22 -9.86 -2.17
C SER A 106 -19.77 -9.89 -2.66
N ARG A 107 -19.57 -10.31 -3.91
CA ARG A 107 -18.25 -10.20 -4.58
C ARG A 107 -17.70 -8.77 -4.57
N TYR A 108 -18.57 -7.76 -4.63
CA TYR A 108 -18.22 -6.34 -4.55
C TYR A 108 -17.72 -5.95 -3.16
N TRP A 109 -18.42 -6.40 -2.11
CA TRP A 109 -18.00 -6.20 -0.73
C TRP A 109 -16.64 -6.83 -0.45
N ASN A 110 -16.44 -8.07 -0.89
CA ASN A 110 -15.18 -8.79 -0.72
C ASN A 110 -14.01 -8.08 -1.42
N HIS A 111 -14.22 -7.56 -2.63
CA HIS A 111 -13.21 -6.75 -3.32
C HIS A 111 -12.80 -5.50 -2.55
N VAL A 112 -13.77 -4.73 -2.05
CA VAL A 112 -13.47 -3.52 -1.26
C VAL A 112 -12.73 -3.91 0.03
N LYS A 113 -13.20 -4.96 0.71
CA LYS A 113 -12.60 -5.45 1.95
C LYS A 113 -11.14 -5.89 1.76
N GLU A 114 -10.86 -6.74 0.77
CA GLU A 114 -9.49 -7.20 0.52
C GLU A 114 -8.58 -6.07 0.04
N THR A 115 -9.06 -5.18 -0.83
CA THR A 115 -8.30 -4.01 -1.28
C THR A 115 -7.93 -3.07 -0.11
N VAL A 116 -8.86 -2.83 0.82
CA VAL A 116 -8.58 -2.03 2.02
C VAL A 116 -7.58 -2.75 2.93
N LYS A 117 -7.78 -4.06 3.16
CA LYS A 117 -6.87 -4.88 3.96
C LYS A 117 -5.45 -4.84 3.43
N GLU A 118 -5.25 -5.04 2.12
CA GLU A 118 -3.93 -4.98 1.49
C GLU A 118 -3.26 -3.60 1.66
N LYS A 119 -4.04 -2.51 1.52
CA LYS A 119 -3.54 -1.13 1.76
C LYS A 119 -3.17 -0.89 3.22
N VAL A 120 -3.96 -1.43 4.16
CA VAL A 120 -3.69 -1.35 5.59
C VAL A 120 -2.46 -2.19 5.97
N GLU A 121 -2.28 -3.39 5.42
CA GLU A 121 -1.11 -4.24 5.69
C GLU A 121 0.20 -3.54 5.28
N ILE A 122 0.20 -2.76 4.19
CA ILE A 122 1.36 -1.95 3.76
C ILE A 122 1.67 -0.84 4.78
N THR A 123 0.65 -0.11 5.23
CA THR A 123 0.85 1.03 6.13
C THR A 123 1.12 0.59 7.57
N ASN A 124 0.45 -0.46 8.02
CA ASN A 124 0.54 -1.03 9.37
C ASN A 124 0.81 -2.55 9.32
N PRO A 125 2.07 -2.98 9.46
CA PRO A 125 2.44 -4.40 9.34
C PRO A 125 1.84 -5.28 10.45
N ARG A 126 1.44 -4.71 11.60
CA ARG A 126 0.79 -5.48 12.69
C ARG A 126 -0.56 -6.05 12.27
N PHE A 127 -1.20 -5.44 11.28
CA PHE A 127 -2.49 -5.90 10.78
C PHE A 127 -2.40 -7.28 10.07
N ALA A 128 -1.24 -7.59 9.48
CA ALA A 128 -1.02 -8.89 8.84
C ALA A 128 -0.89 -10.05 9.84
N SER A 129 -0.51 -9.77 11.09
CA SER A 129 -0.26 -10.77 12.14
C SER A 129 -1.48 -11.13 13.01
N GLU A 130 -2.61 -10.43 12.88
CA GLU A 130 -3.83 -10.70 13.68
C GLU A 130 -4.74 -11.78 13.05
N ARG A 131 -4.17 -12.78 12.37
CA ARG A 131 -4.91 -13.87 11.71
C ARG A 131 -5.10 -15.09 12.59
#